data_AF-A0BJE2-F1
#
_entry.id   AF-A0BJE2-F1
#
_cell.length_a   1.000
_cell.length_b   1.000
_cell.length_c   1.000
_cell.angle_alpha   90.00
_cell.angle_beta   90.00
_cell.angle_gamma   90.00
#
_symmetry.space_group_name_H-M   'P 1'
#
loop_
_entity.id
_entity.type
_entity.pdbx_description
1 polymer ?
#
loop_
_entity_poly.entity_id
_entity_poly.type
_entity_poly.pdbx_seq_one_letter_code
_entity_poly.pdbx_strand_id
1 'polypeptide(L)'
;MGANCSNCNQCQKDKMELNNEVEVTKKSDSHKASSFSQQSSNSLIDGNDLKQTKCTPKEQKNTKFSVFSDDQEKEKNQQNKLNDKAIVIQKNWKAHKARESYKEVKKSLSESQKGNDKQQQQQQQNDQATVASKDKKKYFNSLEFGNINNANNIQSREKRPLFVFKSGATYEGEWVGNKRDGKGVQIWPDGARYDGEWVDNKACGKGSFYHVDGDSYIGEWADDRANGYGVYRQNNGAVYEGYWRNDQQHGKGEEKWSDLSSYKGDYFEGKKQGKGKYMWPDGSYFEGDWFENKINGYGEYYWSDGRIYKGSWQNNKMHGEGVYQWADGRIYHGSYVDDKKQGVGKYKWPDGRQYVGEWHDGKQHGKGKYILPDGKTKFGVWDQGRRLRWTEE
;
A
#
# COMPACT_ATOMS: atom_id res chain seq x y z
N MET A 1 19.59 39.12 31.87
CA MET A 1 18.33 39.87 31.75
C MET A 1 18.23 40.37 30.31
N GLY A 2 17.51 39.66 29.44
CA GLY A 2 17.29 40.04 28.04
C GLY A 2 15.81 40.27 27.83
N ALA A 3 15.42 41.51 27.55
CA ALA A 3 14.03 41.92 27.42
C ALA A 3 13.46 41.54 26.05
N ASN A 4 12.29 40.89 26.08
CA ASN A 4 11.41 40.65 24.93
C ASN A 4 10.87 41.97 24.39
N CYS A 5 11.17 42.30 23.14
CA CYS A 5 10.48 43.36 22.39
C CYS A 5 9.40 42.71 21.52
N SER A 6 8.18 42.63 22.04
CA SER A 6 7.03 42.02 21.34
C SER A 6 5.96 43.03 20.92
N ASN A 7 6.30 44.31 20.74
CA ASN A 7 5.33 45.32 20.28
C ASN A 7 5.99 46.42 19.41
N CYS A 8 6.47 46.04 18.23
CA CYS A 8 6.78 47.00 17.17
C CYS A 8 5.77 46.85 16.02
N ASN A 9 5.17 47.95 15.60
CA ASN A 9 4.20 48.04 14.49
C ASN A 9 4.75 47.55 13.15
N GLN A 10 6.08 47.38 13.01
CA GLN A 10 6.71 46.79 11.83
C GLN A 10 6.49 45.27 11.76
N CYS A 11 6.56 44.56 12.88
CA CYS A 11 6.32 43.11 12.94
C CYS A 11 4.85 42.72 12.68
N GLN A 12 3.91 43.66 12.78
CA GLN A 12 2.49 43.42 12.45
C GLN A 12 2.18 43.63 10.97
N LYS A 13 2.96 44.47 10.26
CA LYS A 13 2.83 44.64 8.80
C LYS A 13 3.36 43.43 8.03
N ASP A 14 4.49 42.87 8.48
CA ASP A 14 5.11 41.71 7.83
C ASP A 14 4.28 40.41 7.94
N LYS A 15 3.37 40.32 8.92
CA LYS A 15 2.40 39.21 9.05
C LYS A 15 1.16 39.35 8.17
N MET A 16 0.84 40.56 7.68
CA MET A 16 -0.30 40.79 6.78
C MET A 16 0.08 40.57 5.31
N GLU A 17 1.32 40.82 4.91
CA GLU A 17 1.78 40.60 3.52
C GLU A 17 2.02 39.11 3.19
N LEU A 18 2.41 38.29 4.17
CA LEU A 18 2.57 36.83 4.00
C LEU A 18 1.25 36.06 3.82
N ASN A 19 0.12 36.60 4.30
CA ASN A 19 -1.20 35.96 4.16
C ASN A 19 -1.89 36.29 2.83
N ASN A 20 -1.47 37.35 2.13
CA ASN A 20 -2.07 37.73 0.84
C ASN A 20 -1.42 37.06 -0.38
N GLU A 21 -0.23 36.47 -0.28
CA GLU A 21 0.37 35.68 -1.38
C GLU A 21 -0.07 34.21 -1.41
N VAL A 22 -0.73 33.71 -0.34
CA VAL A 22 -1.26 32.33 -0.26
C VAL A 22 -2.68 32.21 -0.85
N GLU A 23 -3.42 33.30 -1.04
CA GLU A 23 -4.77 33.27 -1.64
C GLU A 23 -4.81 33.43 -3.17
N VAL A 24 -3.71 33.82 -3.82
CA VAL A 24 -3.66 34.07 -5.27
C VAL A 24 -3.48 32.79 -6.11
N THR A 25 -3.18 31.64 -5.50
CA THR A 25 -3.09 30.34 -6.22
C THR A 25 -4.33 29.46 -6.07
N LYS A 26 -5.43 29.96 -5.47
CA LYS A 26 -6.72 29.24 -5.36
C LYS A 26 -7.85 29.82 -6.21
N LYS A 27 -7.58 30.81 -7.06
CA LYS A 27 -8.58 31.39 -7.98
C LYS A 27 -8.05 31.50 -9.41
N SER A 28 -8.05 30.38 -10.11
CA SER A 28 -8.19 30.37 -11.57
C SER A 28 -8.72 29.02 -12.00
N ASP A 29 -10.03 28.84 -11.83
CA ASP A 29 -10.87 28.06 -12.74
C ASP A 29 -12.32 28.23 -12.31
N SER A 30 -13.02 29.18 -12.96
CA SER A 30 -14.40 29.04 -13.45
C SER A 30 -15.07 30.41 -13.63
N HIS A 31 -15.35 30.76 -14.89
CA HIS A 31 -16.56 31.51 -15.23
C HIS A 31 -17.02 31.13 -16.64
N LYS A 32 -18.11 30.35 -16.70
CA LYS A 32 -19.29 30.68 -17.51
C LYS A 32 -20.52 30.08 -16.85
N ALA A 33 -21.51 30.96 -16.65
CA ALA A 33 -22.72 30.76 -15.88
C ALA A 33 -23.86 30.15 -16.71
N SER A 34 -24.78 29.46 -16.05
CA SER A 34 -26.21 29.77 -16.16
C SER A 34 -27.01 29.10 -15.03
N SER A 35 -27.90 29.92 -14.48
CA SER A 35 -28.91 29.71 -13.43
C SER A 35 -29.75 28.43 -13.52
N PHE A 36 -29.96 27.77 -12.37
CA PHE A 36 -31.30 27.38 -11.93
C PHE A 36 -31.31 27.09 -10.42
N SER A 37 -32.32 27.61 -9.73
CA SER A 37 -32.58 27.49 -8.30
C SER A 37 -33.22 26.14 -7.94
N GLN A 38 -32.83 25.55 -6.81
CA GLN A 38 -33.69 25.08 -5.69
C GLN A 38 -33.04 23.93 -4.89
N GLN A 39 -33.03 24.10 -3.56
CA GLN A 39 -33.14 23.11 -2.48
C GLN A 39 -32.51 21.70 -2.60
N SER A 40 -31.54 21.40 -1.73
CA SER A 40 -31.39 20.10 -1.01
C SER A 40 -30.12 20.17 -0.13
N SER A 41 -30.23 20.27 1.20
CA SER A 41 -30.13 19.17 2.17
C SER A 41 -28.83 18.35 2.10
N ASN A 42 -28.10 18.37 3.23
CA ASN A 42 -26.97 17.51 3.59
C ASN A 42 -27.05 16.10 2.99
N SER A 43 -25.94 15.63 2.41
CA SER A 43 -25.63 14.20 2.41
C SER A 43 -24.12 13.98 2.58
N LEU A 44 -23.80 13.34 3.71
CA LEU A 44 -22.57 12.62 3.95
C LEU A 44 -22.44 11.55 2.86
N ILE A 45 -21.28 11.44 2.24
CA ILE A 45 -20.95 10.24 1.47
C ILE A 45 -20.59 9.18 2.50
N ASP A 46 -21.61 8.45 2.91
CA ASP A 46 -21.50 7.25 3.72
C ASP A 46 -20.66 6.21 2.98
N GLY A 47 -19.68 5.67 3.71
CA GLY A 47 -19.05 4.41 3.37
C GLY A 47 -20.09 3.31 3.38
N ASN A 48 -20.53 2.90 2.19
CA ASN A 48 -21.38 1.73 2.05
C ASN A 48 -21.07 1.04 0.71
N ASP A 49 -20.00 0.23 0.73
CA ASP A 49 -19.97 -1.02 -0.04
C ASP A 49 -18.96 -2.05 0.51
N LEU A 50 -18.85 -2.10 1.83
CA LEU A 50 -18.47 -3.32 2.54
C LEU A 50 -19.76 -3.92 3.06
N LYS A 51 -20.48 -4.68 2.21
CA LYS A 51 -21.44 -5.66 2.73
C LYS A 51 -20.66 -6.58 3.66
N GLN A 52 -20.80 -6.33 4.96
CA GLN A 52 -20.41 -7.24 6.02
C GLN A 52 -21.06 -8.58 5.67
N THR A 53 -20.28 -9.53 5.18
CA THR A 53 -20.66 -10.94 5.22
C THR A 53 -20.61 -11.35 6.69
N LYS A 54 -21.59 -10.90 7.47
CA LYS A 54 -21.84 -11.45 8.81
C LYS A 54 -22.19 -12.92 8.60
N CYS A 55 -21.37 -13.81 9.17
CA CYS A 55 -21.81 -15.16 9.45
C CYS A 55 -22.93 -15.08 10.49
N THR A 56 -24.17 -14.96 10.03
CA THR A 56 -25.33 -15.19 10.87
C THR A 56 -25.73 -16.66 10.75
N PRO A 57 -26.04 -17.33 11.88
CA PRO A 57 -26.79 -18.57 11.84
C PRO A 57 -28.10 -18.32 11.08
N LYS A 58 -28.38 -19.12 10.05
CA LYS A 58 -29.64 -19.00 9.31
C LYS A 58 -30.80 -19.43 10.23
N GLU A 59 -31.61 -18.47 10.66
CA GLU A 59 -32.98 -18.77 11.09
C GLU A 59 -33.82 -19.05 9.85
N GLN A 60 -34.38 -20.27 9.77
CA GLN A 60 -35.28 -20.66 8.69
C GLN A 60 -36.67 -20.05 8.93
N LYS A 61 -37.12 -19.18 8.01
CA LYS A 61 -38.55 -18.94 7.82
C LYS A 61 -38.95 -19.31 6.39
N ASN A 62 -39.81 -20.31 6.31
CA ASN A 62 -40.53 -20.74 5.11
C ASN A 62 -41.38 -19.59 4.56
N THR A 63 -41.37 -19.38 3.24
CA THR A 63 -42.56 -18.98 2.46
C THR A 63 -42.36 -19.28 0.97
N LYS A 64 -43.46 -19.68 0.32
CA LYS A 64 -43.57 -20.25 -1.03
C LYS A 64 -43.46 -19.21 -2.16
N PHE A 65 -42.85 -19.68 -3.26
CA PHE A 65 -43.01 -19.36 -4.68
C PHE A 65 -43.95 -18.23 -5.15
N SER A 66 -43.44 -17.42 -6.09
CA SER A 66 -44.07 -17.25 -7.41
C SER A 66 -43.01 -16.95 -8.50
N VAL A 67 -43.31 -17.39 -9.71
CA VAL A 67 -42.49 -17.50 -10.93
C VAL A 67 -42.53 -16.20 -11.73
N PHE A 68 -41.41 -15.78 -12.35
CA PHE A 68 -41.37 -15.12 -13.67
C PHE A 68 -39.97 -15.24 -14.30
N SER A 69 -39.98 -15.19 -15.62
CA SER A 69 -39.13 -15.83 -16.64
C SER A 69 -37.84 -15.11 -17.06
N ASP A 70 -36.89 -15.94 -17.54
CA ASP A 70 -35.93 -15.79 -18.65
C ASP A 70 -35.62 -14.38 -19.18
N ASP A 71 -34.35 -13.96 -19.02
CA ASP A 71 -33.39 -13.77 -20.13
C ASP A 71 -32.16 -12.98 -19.64
N GLN A 72 -30.98 -13.62 -19.69
CA GLN A 72 -29.68 -13.06 -20.13
C GLN A 72 -28.55 -14.04 -19.79
N GLU A 73 -28.50 -15.16 -20.51
CA GLU A 73 -27.26 -15.88 -20.78
C GLU A 73 -26.49 -15.15 -21.89
N LYS A 74 -25.40 -14.44 -21.53
CA LYS A 74 -24.22 -14.17 -22.37
C LYS A 74 -23.20 -13.28 -21.64
N GLU A 75 -22.62 -13.79 -20.56
CA GLU A 75 -21.34 -13.28 -20.02
C GLU A 75 -20.63 -14.30 -19.10
N LYS A 76 -20.80 -15.59 -19.41
CA LYS A 76 -20.07 -16.70 -18.77
C LYS A 76 -19.08 -17.30 -19.76
N ASN A 77 -17.92 -16.68 -19.95
CA ASN A 77 -16.68 -17.36 -20.35
C ASN A 77 -15.49 -16.39 -20.42
N GLN A 78 -15.03 -15.89 -19.27
CA GLN A 78 -13.62 -15.52 -19.05
C GLN A 78 -13.21 -15.44 -17.57
N GLN A 79 -13.92 -16.14 -16.67
CA GLN A 79 -13.71 -16.07 -15.21
C GLN A 79 -13.28 -17.42 -14.59
N ASN A 80 -12.51 -18.24 -15.29
CA ASN A 80 -12.02 -19.53 -14.75
C ASN A 80 -10.55 -19.76 -15.10
N LYS A 81 -9.64 -19.18 -14.30
CA LYS A 81 -8.24 -19.61 -14.19
C LYS A 81 -7.49 -19.01 -12.98
N LEU A 82 -8.09 -19.01 -11.79
CA LEU A 82 -7.36 -18.70 -10.55
C LEU A 82 -7.97 -19.52 -9.42
N ASN A 83 -7.38 -20.66 -9.11
CA ASN A 83 -7.76 -21.49 -7.97
C ASN A 83 -6.53 -21.95 -7.17
N ASP A 84 -6.77 -22.03 -5.86
CA ASP A 84 -6.13 -22.89 -4.86
C ASP A 84 -4.86 -22.39 -4.15
N LYS A 85 -5.02 -21.34 -3.33
CA LYS A 85 -4.14 -21.05 -2.18
C LYS A 85 -4.93 -20.51 -0.99
N ALA A 86 -5.25 -21.38 -0.03
CA ALA A 86 -5.63 -21.04 1.35
C ALA A 86 -5.09 -22.18 2.20
N ILE A 87 -4.17 -22.04 3.15
CA ILE A 87 -3.68 -20.90 3.92
C ILE A 87 -2.31 -20.51 3.37
N VAL A 88 -2.27 -19.45 2.59
CA VAL A 88 -1.02 -18.77 2.26
C VAL A 88 -1.14 -17.42 2.90
N ILE A 89 -0.89 -17.35 4.21
CA ILE A 89 -0.53 -16.08 4.80
C ILE A 89 0.87 -15.76 4.27
N GLN A 90 0.86 -15.25 3.04
CA GLN A 90 1.94 -14.82 2.17
C GLN A 90 3.31 -15.53 2.33
N LYS A 91 3.40 -16.82 1.95
CA LYS A 91 4.69 -17.46 1.55
C LYS A 91 5.37 -16.77 0.35
N ASN A 92 4.70 -15.81 -0.30
CA ASN A 92 5.18 -15.11 -1.49
C ASN A 92 5.40 -13.61 -1.31
N TRP A 93 5.68 -13.14 -0.09
CA TRP A 93 6.16 -11.77 0.12
C TRP A 93 7.53 -11.76 0.77
N LYS A 94 8.56 -12.20 0.01
CA LYS A 94 9.92 -11.79 0.34
C LYS A 94 9.96 -10.28 0.13
N ALA A 95 10.06 -9.52 1.22
CA ALA A 95 10.50 -8.12 1.28
C ALA A 95 11.97 -7.94 0.79
N HIS A 96 12.37 -8.72 -0.20
CA HIS A 96 13.63 -8.62 -0.93
C HIS A 96 13.57 -7.53 -2.01
N LYS A 97 12.38 -7.07 -2.43
CA LYS A 97 12.26 -6.02 -3.46
C LYS A 97 12.38 -4.57 -2.92
N ALA A 98 12.09 -4.33 -1.65
CA ALA A 98 12.36 -3.04 -1.00
C ALA A 98 13.87 -2.84 -0.73
N ARG A 99 14.62 -3.94 -0.55
CA ARG A 99 16.09 -3.95 -0.48
C ARG A 99 16.74 -3.69 -1.82
N GLU A 100 16.19 -4.25 -2.92
CA GLU A 100 16.70 -3.96 -4.26
C GLU A 100 16.40 -2.50 -4.66
N SER A 101 15.23 -1.95 -4.34
CA SER A 101 14.99 -0.51 -4.55
C SER A 101 15.89 0.36 -3.68
N TYR A 102 16.18 0.01 -2.41
CA TYR A 102 17.15 0.74 -1.60
C TYR A 102 18.58 0.59 -2.13
N LYS A 103 18.99 -0.59 -2.63
CA LYS A 103 20.30 -0.78 -3.26
C LYS A 103 20.41 -0.07 -4.61
N GLU A 104 19.36 -0.05 -5.43
CA GLU A 104 19.29 0.65 -6.71
C GLU A 104 19.25 2.16 -6.51
N VAL A 105 18.46 2.67 -5.55
CA VAL A 105 18.39 4.09 -5.19
C VAL A 105 19.67 4.55 -4.49
N LYS A 106 20.27 3.73 -3.62
CA LYS A 106 21.56 4.05 -2.96
C LYS A 106 22.73 3.99 -3.93
N LYS A 107 22.73 3.05 -4.88
CA LYS A 107 23.74 2.92 -5.94
C LYS A 107 23.59 4.01 -7.00
N SER A 108 22.37 4.41 -7.37
CA SER A 108 22.14 5.51 -8.31
C SER A 108 22.40 6.90 -7.70
N LEU A 109 22.29 7.05 -6.38
CA LEU A 109 22.60 8.30 -5.67
C LEU A 109 24.05 8.42 -5.18
N SER A 110 24.79 7.31 -5.04
CA SER A 110 26.22 7.35 -4.62
C SER A 110 27.23 7.42 -5.78
N GLU A 111 26.82 7.12 -7.03
CA GLU A 111 27.72 7.07 -8.20
C GLU A 111 27.85 8.41 -8.98
N SER A 112 27.51 9.55 -8.37
CA SER A 112 27.74 10.88 -9.00
C SER A 112 29.17 11.44 -8.84
N GLN A 113 30.17 10.61 -8.52
CA GLN A 113 31.60 10.96 -8.62
C GLN A 113 32.47 9.74 -8.95
N LYS A 114 33.22 9.86 -10.07
CA LYS A 114 34.27 8.99 -10.65
C LYS A 114 33.79 7.98 -11.71
N GLY A 115 34.42 8.06 -12.89
CA GLY A 115 34.09 7.26 -14.07
C GLY A 115 35.15 6.24 -14.50
N ASN A 116 34.71 5.38 -15.43
CA ASN A 116 35.36 4.38 -16.31
C ASN A 116 35.93 3.13 -15.58
N ASP A 117 35.82 1.87 -16.06
CA ASP A 117 35.49 1.31 -17.38
C ASP A 117 35.21 -0.23 -17.29
N LYS A 118 34.51 -0.81 -18.30
CA LYS A 118 34.48 -2.24 -18.78
C LYS A 118 33.92 -3.36 -17.88
N GLN A 119 32.80 -4.03 -18.20
CA GLN A 119 32.39 -4.96 -19.30
C GLN A 119 32.30 -6.45 -18.87
N GLN A 120 31.14 -7.07 -19.21
CA GLN A 120 30.88 -8.49 -19.58
C GLN A 120 30.96 -9.59 -18.48
N GLN A 121 30.20 -10.69 -18.45
CA GLN A 121 29.42 -11.54 -19.41
C GLN A 121 28.37 -12.40 -18.61
N GLN A 122 27.16 -12.72 -19.14
CA GLN A 122 26.63 -14.03 -19.67
C GLN A 122 26.69 -15.26 -18.70
N GLN A 123 25.79 -16.26 -18.61
CA GLN A 123 24.81 -16.95 -19.48
C GLN A 123 23.93 -17.91 -18.61
N GLN A 124 22.61 -18.04 -18.85
CA GLN A 124 21.84 -19.23 -19.35
C GLN A 124 22.01 -20.60 -18.64
N GLN A 125 20.89 -21.24 -18.24
CA GLN A 125 20.26 -22.40 -18.94
C GLN A 125 19.03 -22.98 -18.20
N ASN A 126 18.16 -23.61 -19.01
CA ASN A 126 16.87 -24.26 -18.70
C ASN A 126 17.05 -25.68 -18.15
N ASP A 127 16.01 -26.27 -17.53
CA ASP A 127 15.21 -27.37 -18.13
C ASP A 127 14.13 -27.95 -17.19
N GLN A 128 13.22 -28.71 -17.80
CA GLN A 128 11.81 -28.95 -17.48
C GLN A 128 11.49 -30.19 -16.59
N ALA A 129 10.19 -30.32 -16.29
CA ALA A 129 9.40 -31.46 -15.79
C ALA A 129 9.28 -31.54 -14.25
N THR A 130 8.10 -31.66 -13.61
CA THR A 130 6.88 -32.40 -13.97
C THR A 130 5.60 -31.75 -13.40
N VAL A 131 4.53 -31.79 -14.19
CA VAL A 131 3.15 -31.42 -13.85
C VAL A 131 2.50 -32.51 -12.99
N ALA A 132 2.07 -32.17 -11.77
CA ALA A 132 0.84 -32.62 -11.08
C ALA A 132 0.92 -32.40 -9.54
N SER A 133 0.55 -31.22 -9.04
CA SER A 133 0.12 -31.08 -7.64
C SER A 133 -1.35 -30.65 -7.63
N LYS A 134 -2.26 -31.62 -7.41
CA LYS A 134 -3.60 -31.30 -6.92
C LYS A 134 -3.41 -30.89 -5.45
N ASP A 135 -3.27 -29.59 -5.24
CA ASP A 135 -3.00 -28.98 -3.94
C ASP A 135 -4.15 -29.25 -2.96
N LYS A 136 -4.00 -30.27 -2.11
CA LYS A 136 -4.89 -30.50 -0.97
C LYS A 136 -4.58 -29.44 0.09
N LYS A 137 -5.56 -28.60 0.45
CA LYS A 137 -5.44 -27.69 1.60
C LYS A 137 -5.06 -28.49 2.85
N LYS A 138 -3.99 -28.07 3.55
CA LYS A 138 -3.46 -28.80 4.73
C LYS A 138 -4.36 -28.64 5.96
N TYR A 139 -4.82 -27.42 6.23
CA TYR A 139 -5.77 -27.11 7.30
C TYR A 139 -7.08 -26.59 6.71
N PHE A 140 -8.15 -26.61 7.51
CA PHE A 140 -9.50 -26.21 7.09
C PHE A 140 -9.93 -26.87 5.77
N ASN A 141 -9.67 -28.17 5.62
CA ASN A 141 -10.03 -28.92 4.43
C ASN A 141 -11.32 -29.71 4.64
N SER A 142 -12.09 -29.88 3.56
CA SER A 142 -13.39 -30.57 3.62
C SER A 142 -13.30 -32.09 3.72
N LEU A 143 -12.10 -32.64 3.55
CA LEU A 143 -11.85 -34.08 3.58
C LEU A 143 -11.75 -34.63 5.01
N GLU A 144 -11.63 -33.75 6.01
CA GLU A 144 -11.65 -34.11 7.44
C GLU A 144 -13.02 -34.64 7.91
N PHE A 145 -14.09 -34.43 7.13
CA PHE A 145 -15.49 -34.61 7.57
C PHE A 145 -16.11 -36.00 7.30
N GLY A 146 -15.29 -37.02 6.99
CA GLY A 146 -15.77 -38.32 6.51
C GLY A 146 -16.99 -38.88 7.26
N ASN A 147 -18.12 -39.00 6.53
CA ASN A 147 -19.45 -39.49 6.90
C ASN A 147 -19.74 -39.59 8.41
N ILE A 148 -20.17 -38.47 9.00
CA ILE A 148 -20.84 -38.49 10.29
C ILE A 148 -22.28 -38.95 10.04
N ASN A 149 -22.48 -40.28 10.10
CA ASN A 149 -23.74 -40.94 9.80
C ASN A 149 -24.91 -40.39 10.64
N ASN A 150 -26.08 -40.40 9.99
CA ASN A 150 -27.40 -40.03 10.48
C ASN A 150 -27.61 -40.25 11.99
N ALA A 151 -27.70 -39.16 12.75
CA ALA A 151 -28.33 -39.17 14.06
C ALA A 151 -28.91 -37.78 14.34
N ASN A 152 -30.24 -37.72 14.33
CA ASN A 152 -31.14 -36.73 14.90
C ASN A 152 -30.89 -35.24 14.57
N ASN A 153 -31.95 -34.61 14.07
CA ASN A 153 -32.07 -33.19 13.73
C ASN A 153 -32.03 -32.31 14.99
N ILE A 154 -30.98 -32.44 15.81
CA ILE A 154 -30.74 -31.63 17.00
C ILE A 154 -30.17 -30.30 16.49
N GLN A 155 -31.07 -29.32 16.36
CA GLN A 155 -30.73 -27.95 16.00
C GLN A 155 -30.17 -27.13 17.18
N SER A 156 -30.23 -27.65 18.40
CA SER A 156 -29.69 -26.97 19.58
C SER A 156 -28.18 -27.11 19.67
N ARG A 157 -27.50 -26.00 19.98
CA ARG A 157 -26.06 -25.96 20.26
C ARG A 157 -25.73 -26.70 21.55
N GLU A 158 -24.75 -27.58 21.51
CA GLU A 158 -24.26 -28.32 22.69
C GLU A 158 -22.73 -28.39 22.72
N LYS A 159 -22.13 -28.39 23.92
CA LYS A 159 -20.70 -28.67 24.10
C LYS A 159 -20.50 -30.18 24.26
N ARG A 160 -19.55 -30.76 23.52
CA ARG A 160 -19.22 -32.20 23.60
C ARG A 160 -17.84 -32.44 24.19
N PRO A 161 -17.55 -33.65 24.70
CA PRO A 161 -16.19 -34.09 24.99
C PRO A 161 -15.28 -34.00 23.76
N LEU A 162 -13.97 -34.10 23.99
CA LEU A 162 -12.95 -34.12 22.94
C LEU A 162 -13.31 -35.13 21.83
N PHE A 163 -13.38 -34.64 20.59
CA PHE A 163 -13.61 -35.46 19.41
C PHE A 163 -12.30 -35.65 18.65
N VAL A 164 -12.02 -36.87 18.20
CA VAL A 164 -10.84 -37.20 17.38
C VAL A 164 -11.30 -37.56 15.97
N PHE A 165 -10.92 -36.74 14.98
CA PHE A 165 -11.22 -36.98 13.57
C PHE A 165 -10.39 -38.12 13.00
N LYS A 166 -10.83 -38.68 11.87
CA LYS A 166 -10.07 -39.71 11.12
C LYS A 166 -8.69 -39.22 10.67
N SER A 167 -8.52 -37.90 10.52
CA SER A 167 -7.24 -37.27 10.21
C SER A 167 -6.26 -37.27 11.38
N GLY A 168 -6.71 -37.63 12.60
CA GLY A 168 -5.96 -37.46 13.85
C GLY A 168 -6.08 -36.06 14.46
N ALA A 169 -6.74 -35.10 13.78
CA ALA A 169 -7.05 -33.81 14.37
C ALA A 169 -8.01 -34.00 15.56
N THR A 170 -7.90 -33.14 16.56
CA THR A 170 -8.82 -33.14 17.70
C THR A 170 -9.65 -31.85 17.73
N TYR A 171 -10.85 -31.93 18.27
CA TYR A 171 -11.70 -30.76 18.52
C TYR A 171 -12.39 -30.85 19.86
N GLU A 172 -12.29 -29.76 20.62
CA GLU A 172 -13.09 -29.53 21.83
C GLU A 172 -13.91 -28.26 21.62
N GLY A 173 -15.23 -28.36 21.71
CA GLY A 173 -16.08 -27.20 21.50
C GLY A 173 -17.54 -27.51 21.35
N GLU A 174 -18.24 -26.51 20.83
CA GLU A 174 -19.66 -26.55 20.57
C GLU A 174 -19.99 -27.18 19.21
N TRP A 175 -21.16 -27.79 19.14
CA TRP A 175 -21.67 -28.50 17.98
C TRP A 175 -23.15 -28.18 17.77
N VAL A 176 -23.58 -28.19 16.51
CA VAL A 176 -24.98 -28.26 16.11
C VAL A 176 -25.13 -29.48 15.19
N GLY A 177 -25.89 -30.49 15.62
CA GLY A 177 -25.95 -31.78 14.94
C GLY A 177 -24.54 -32.38 14.79
N ASN A 178 -24.09 -32.58 13.55
CA ASN A 178 -22.77 -33.14 13.24
C ASN A 178 -21.74 -32.09 12.79
N LYS A 179 -22.03 -30.80 13.04
CA LYS A 179 -21.21 -29.68 12.58
C LYS A 179 -20.61 -28.96 13.76
N ARG A 180 -19.31 -28.67 13.70
CA ARG A 180 -18.66 -27.70 14.60
C ARG A 180 -19.35 -26.36 14.39
N ASP A 181 -19.88 -25.81 15.46
CA ASP A 181 -20.64 -24.57 15.43
C ASP A 181 -20.51 -23.92 16.80
N GLY A 182 -20.17 -22.63 16.85
CA GLY A 182 -19.93 -21.88 18.09
C GLY A 182 -18.46 -21.84 18.44
N LYS A 183 -18.14 -21.74 19.72
CA LYS A 183 -16.75 -21.68 20.19
C LYS A 183 -16.14 -23.08 20.23
N GLY A 184 -14.92 -23.19 19.73
CA GLY A 184 -14.19 -24.45 19.78
C GLY A 184 -12.73 -24.31 19.42
N VAL A 185 -11.95 -25.28 19.90
CA VAL A 185 -10.53 -25.40 19.67
C VAL A 185 -10.28 -26.64 18.82
N GLN A 186 -9.65 -26.46 17.66
CA GLN A 186 -9.14 -27.55 16.83
C GLN A 186 -7.61 -27.60 16.92
N ILE A 187 -7.06 -28.80 17.10
CA ILE A 187 -5.62 -29.06 17.06
C ILE A 187 -5.35 -30.10 15.96
N TRP A 188 -4.47 -29.80 15.02
CA TRP A 188 -4.06 -30.73 13.96
C TRP A 188 -2.90 -31.62 14.41
N PRO A 189 -2.67 -32.78 13.76
CA PRO A 189 -1.62 -33.73 14.16
C PRO A 189 -0.20 -33.15 14.19
N ASP A 190 0.06 -32.10 13.41
CA ASP A 190 1.34 -31.42 13.38
C ASP A 190 1.52 -30.41 14.52
N GLY A 191 0.47 -30.15 15.30
CA GLY A 191 0.45 -29.18 16.40
C GLY A 191 -0.11 -27.81 16.03
N ALA A 192 -0.53 -27.58 14.77
CA ALA A 192 -1.24 -26.34 14.44
C ALA A 192 -2.52 -26.27 15.28
N ARG A 193 -2.96 -25.05 15.63
CA ARG A 193 -4.10 -24.84 16.51
C ARG A 193 -4.96 -23.70 16.03
N TYR A 194 -6.27 -23.92 16.00
CA TYR A 194 -7.27 -22.86 15.86
C TYR A 194 -8.11 -22.80 17.13
N ASP A 195 -8.30 -21.61 17.67
CA ASP A 195 -9.14 -21.32 18.83
C ASP A 195 -10.06 -20.17 18.46
N GLY A 196 -11.35 -20.46 18.23
CA GLY A 196 -12.26 -19.44 17.74
C GLY A 196 -13.67 -19.92 17.52
N GLU A 197 -14.39 -19.10 16.76
CA GLU A 197 -15.77 -19.30 16.39
C GLU A 197 -15.88 -20.14 15.10
N TRP A 198 -16.91 -20.98 15.06
CA TRP A 198 -17.20 -21.92 13.98
C TRP A 198 -18.65 -21.77 13.53
N VAL A 199 -18.90 -21.90 12.23
CA VAL A 199 -20.24 -22.05 11.67
C VAL A 199 -20.18 -23.09 10.57
N ASP A 200 -21.04 -24.11 10.65
CA ASP A 200 -21.11 -25.17 9.64
C ASP A 200 -19.72 -25.78 9.29
N ASN A 201 -18.99 -26.20 10.32
CA ASN A 201 -17.62 -26.75 10.23
C ASN A 201 -16.52 -25.79 9.76
N LYS A 202 -16.83 -24.53 9.48
CA LYS A 202 -15.86 -23.54 9.02
C LYS A 202 -15.51 -22.53 10.10
N ALA A 203 -14.25 -22.12 10.14
CA ALA A 203 -13.84 -20.98 10.96
C ALA A 203 -14.57 -19.71 10.47
N CYS A 204 -15.23 -19.03 11.39
CA CYS A 204 -15.89 -17.76 11.12
C CYS A 204 -15.92 -16.88 12.37
N GLY A 205 -16.08 -15.57 12.24
CA GLY A 205 -16.14 -14.66 13.37
C GLY A 205 -14.75 -14.49 13.99
N LYS A 206 -14.66 -14.37 15.31
CA LYS A 206 -13.36 -14.13 15.96
C LYS A 206 -12.61 -15.44 16.21
N GLY A 207 -11.31 -15.46 15.90
CA GLY A 207 -10.48 -16.62 16.17
C GLY A 207 -8.98 -16.35 16.08
N SER A 208 -8.22 -17.25 16.70
CA SER A 208 -6.76 -17.27 16.72
C SER A 208 -6.26 -18.55 16.08
N PHE A 209 -5.43 -18.43 15.06
CA PHE A 209 -4.73 -19.54 14.44
C PHE A 209 -3.24 -19.45 14.75
N TYR A 210 -2.67 -20.55 15.21
CA TYR A 210 -1.25 -20.73 15.49
C TYR A 210 -0.73 -21.83 14.57
N HIS A 211 0.15 -21.46 13.66
CA HIS A 211 0.78 -22.37 12.71
C HIS A 211 2.03 -23.02 13.34
N VAL A 212 2.36 -24.24 12.94
CA VAL A 212 3.53 -24.98 13.45
C VAL A 212 4.86 -24.29 13.14
N ASP A 213 4.90 -23.49 12.08
CA ASP A 213 6.07 -22.71 11.66
C ASP A 213 6.34 -21.50 12.59
N GLY A 214 5.46 -21.23 13.58
CA GLY A 214 5.53 -20.11 14.51
C GLY A 214 4.71 -18.88 14.10
N ASP A 215 4.16 -18.89 12.89
CA ASP A 215 3.26 -17.83 12.41
C ASP A 215 1.92 -17.87 13.17
N SER A 216 1.30 -16.72 13.40
CA SER A 216 -0.02 -16.64 14.04
C SER A 216 -0.89 -15.56 13.43
N TYR A 217 -2.19 -15.84 13.33
CA TYR A 217 -3.22 -14.88 12.95
C TYR A 217 -4.25 -14.78 14.07
N ILE A 218 -4.57 -13.56 14.49
CA ILE A 218 -5.60 -13.29 15.49
C ILE A 218 -6.51 -12.22 14.92
N GLY A 219 -7.77 -12.56 14.65
CA GLY A 219 -8.68 -11.62 14.00
C GLY A 219 -10.01 -12.23 13.61
N GLU A 220 -10.63 -11.59 12.65
CA GLU A 220 -11.90 -12.00 12.06
C GLU A 220 -11.69 -13.03 10.92
N TRP A 221 -12.61 -13.98 10.85
CA TRP A 221 -12.61 -15.08 9.90
C TRP A 221 -13.95 -15.13 9.17
N ALA A 222 -13.93 -15.58 7.91
CA ALA A 222 -15.11 -15.94 7.16
C ALA A 222 -14.81 -17.09 6.21
N ASP A 223 -15.59 -18.18 6.31
CA ASP A 223 -15.43 -19.37 5.48
C ASP A 223 -13.97 -19.87 5.42
N ASP A 224 -13.37 -20.14 6.59
CA ASP A 224 -12.01 -20.64 6.73
C ASP A 224 -10.88 -19.68 6.30
N ARG A 225 -11.21 -18.41 6.09
CA ARG A 225 -10.27 -17.39 5.60
C ARG A 225 -10.22 -16.18 6.51
N ALA A 226 -9.04 -15.57 6.65
CA ALA A 226 -8.89 -14.27 7.28
C ALA A 226 -9.72 -13.22 6.52
N ASN A 227 -10.61 -12.54 7.23
CA ASN A 227 -11.58 -11.62 6.64
C ASN A 227 -12.10 -10.65 7.70
N GLY A 228 -12.01 -9.34 7.47
CA GLY A 228 -12.23 -8.31 8.51
C GLY A 228 -10.93 -7.87 9.16
N TYR A 229 -10.98 -7.33 10.37
CA TYR A 229 -9.77 -6.84 11.05
C TYR A 229 -8.99 -7.99 11.69
N GLY A 230 -7.65 -7.95 11.60
CA GLY A 230 -6.80 -8.95 12.24
C GLY A 230 -5.33 -8.61 12.26
N VAL A 231 -4.61 -9.29 13.15
CA VAL A 231 -3.17 -9.18 13.36
C VAL A 231 -2.51 -10.48 12.94
N TYR A 232 -1.59 -10.41 11.97
CA TYR A 232 -0.73 -11.50 11.57
C TYR A 232 0.69 -11.27 12.07
N ARG A 233 1.24 -12.24 12.78
CA ARG A 233 2.62 -12.23 13.27
C ARG A 233 3.38 -13.37 12.61
N GLN A 234 4.43 -13.03 11.90
CA GLN A 234 5.34 -13.99 11.31
C GLN A 234 6.41 -14.39 12.34
N ASN A 235 6.90 -15.62 12.25
CA ASN A 235 8.00 -16.12 13.08
C ASN A 235 9.30 -15.32 12.89
N ASN A 236 9.48 -14.67 11.73
CA ASN A 236 10.62 -13.78 11.45
C ASN A 236 10.55 -12.41 12.14
N GLY A 237 9.51 -12.16 12.94
CA GLY A 237 9.27 -10.90 13.66
C GLY A 237 8.46 -9.85 12.90
N ALA A 238 8.12 -10.08 11.63
CA ALA A 238 7.24 -9.18 10.89
C ALA A 238 5.80 -9.27 11.41
N VAL A 239 5.12 -8.12 11.46
CA VAL A 239 3.75 -8.00 11.96
C VAL A 239 2.93 -7.18 10.98
N TYR A 240 1.80 -7.72 10.53
CA TYR A 240 0.76 -6.95 9.87
C TYR A 240 -0.44 -6.81 10.79
N GLU A 241 -0.96 -5.60 10.91
CA GLU A 241 -2.18 -5.29 11.63
C GLU A 241 -3.08 -4.45 10.72
N GLY A 242 -4.29 -4.94 10.43
CA GLY A 242 -5.20 -4.23 9.56
C GLY A 242 -6.33 -5.09 9.04
N TYR A 243 -6.95 -4.61 7.97
CA TYR A 243 -8.07 -5.30 7.34
C TYR A 243 -7.60 -6.39 6.36
N TRP A 244 -8.42 -7.43 6.27
CA TRP A 244 -8.23 -8.63 5.47
C TRP A 244 -9.48 -8.91 4.64
N ARG A 245 -9.29 -9.50 3.46
CA ARG A 245 -10.36 -10.03 2.63
C ARG A 245 -9.86 -11.28 1.93
N ASN A 246 -10.50 -12.41 2.21
CA ASN A 246 -10.16 -13.70 1.59
C ASN A 246 -8.66 -14.02 1.68
N ASP A 247 -8.09 -14.03 2.88
CA ASP A 247 -6.67 -14.29 3.18
C ASP A 247 -5.67 -13.24 2.64
N GLN A 248 -6.14 -12.11 2.12
CA GLN A 248 -5.29 -11.05 1.59
C GLN A 248 -5.47 -9.75 2.38
N GLN A 249 -4.37 -9.02 2.59
CA GLN A 249 -4.42 -7.65 3.13
C GLN A 249 -5.28 -6.79 2.20
N HIS A 250 -6.22 -6.02 2.77
CA HIS A 250 -7.16 -5.23 2.00
C HIS A 250 -7.65 -4.05 2.85
N GLY A 251 -7.84 -2.87 2.29
CA GLY A 251 -8.21 -1.67 3.05
C GLY A 251 -7.03 -1.11 3.85
N LYS A 252 -7.28 -0.52 5.01
CA LYS A 252 -6.23 0.09 5.84
C LYS A 252 -5.42 -0.98 6.59
N GLY A 253 -4.11 -0.81 6.65
CA GLY A 253 -3.23 -1.66 7.45
C GLY A 253 -1.87 -1.05 7.74
N GLU A 254 -1.19 -1.61 8.74
CA GLU A 254 0.16 -1.29 9.16
C GLU A 254 1.00 -2.58 9.17
N GLU A 255 2.10 -2.56 8.43
CA GLU A 255 3.09 -3.65 8.40
C GLU A 255 4.41 -3.16 8.99
N LYS A 256 4.96 -3.91 9.94
CA LYS A 256 6.25 -3.66 10.58
C LYS A 256 7.15 -4.85 10.32
N TRP A 257 8.39 -4.61 9.90
CA TRP A 257 9.37 -5.67 9.64
C TRP A 257 10.45 -5.69 10.71
N SER A 258 11.17 -6.81 10.81
CA SER A 258 12.24 -7.01 11.79
C SER A 258 13.46 -6.11 11.58
N ASP A 259 13.60 -5.50 10.40
CA ASP A 259 14.64 -4.51 10.12
C ASP A 259 14.25 -3.08 10.57
N LEU A 260 13.17 -2.94 11.33
CA LEU A 260 12.60 -1.66 11.82
C LEU A 260 11.92 -0.80 10.73
N SER A 261 11.88 -1.25 9.48
CA SER A 261 11.05 -0.58 8.48
C SER A 261 9.56 -0.79 8.76
N SER A 262 8.72 0.12 8.27
CA SER A 262 7.27 -0.01 8.37
C SER A 262 6.53 0.64 7.22
N TYR A 263 5.33 0.14 6.94
CA TYR A 263 4.38 0.75 6.03
C TYR A 263 3.03 0.89 6.72
N LYS A 264 2.41 2.06 6.59
CA LYS A 264 1.04 2.31 7.05
C LYS A 264 0.25 2.94 5.93
N GLY A 265 -0.82 2.30 5.48
CA GLY A 265 -1.58 2.82 4.36
C GLY A 265 -2.64 1.88 3.83
N ASP A 266 -3.03 2.15 2.60
CA ASP A 266 -4.02 1.37 1.86
C ASP A 266 -3.40 0.13 1.22
N TYR A 267 -4.16 -0.96 1.27
CA TYR A 267 -3.90 -2.25 0.63
C TYR A 267 -5.06 -2.64 -0.27
N PHE A 268 -4.75 -3.27 -1.39
CA PHE A 268 -5.71 -3.90 -2.27
C PHE A 268 -5.13 -5.25 -2.74
N GLU A 269 -5.80 -6.35 -2.38
CA GLU A 269 -5.42 -7.72 -2.77
C GLU A 269 -3.94 -8.04 -2.47
N GLY A 270 -3.52 -7.74 -1.23
CA GLY A 270 -2.16 -7.99 -0.77
C GLY A 270 -1.11 -7.02 -1.31
N LYS A 271 -1.49 -5.98 -2.06
CA LYS A 271 -0.57 -4.96 -2.59
C LYS A 271 -0.83 -3.62 -1.93
N LYS A 272 0.23 -2.86 -1.63
CA LYS A 272 0.14 -1.44 -1.25
C LYS A 272 -0.42 -0.66 -2.44
N GLN A 273 -1.56 0.00 -2.25
CA GLN A 273 -2.28 0.68 -3.31
C GLN A 273 -3.20 1.75 -2.71
N GLY A 274 -3.11 2.99 -3.18
CA GLY A 274 -3.78 4.14 -2.57
C GLY A 274 -2.80 5.02 -1.79
N LYS A 275 -3.21 5.58 -0.66
CA LYS A 275 -2.35 6.45 0.15
C LYS A 275 -1.58 5.63 1.18
N GLY A 276 -0.31 5.93 1.37
CA GLY A 276 0.50 5.25 2.37
C GLY A 276 1.78 5.97 2.74
N LYS A 277 2.26 5.66 3.94
CA LYS A 277 3.54 6.11 4.50
C LYS A 277 4.46 4.93 4.69
N TYR A 278 5.66 4.98 4.10
CA TYR A 278 6.72 4.01 4.32
C TYR A 278 7.86 4.65 5.11
N MET A 279 8.26 4.02 6.20
CA MET A 279 9.40 4.41 7.03
C MET A 279 10.55 3.44 6.77
N TRP A 280 11.73 3.97 6.41
CA TRP A 280 12.95 3.18 6.30
C TRP A 280 13.69 3.09 7.65
N PRO A 281 14.57 2.09 7.83
CA PRO A 281 15.31 1.92 9.09
C PRO A 281 16.26 3.09 9.41
N ASP A 282 16.71 3.82 8.39
CA ASP A 282 17.58 4.99 8.54
C ASP A 282 16.83 6.28 8.93
N GLY A 283 15.51 6.20 9.16
CA GLY A 283 14.65 7.32 9.51
C GLY A 283 14.11 8.11 8.31
N SER A 284 14.57 7.81 7.08
CA SER A 284 13.95 8.37 5.88
C SER A 284 12.50 7.88 5.77
N TYR A 285 11.63 8.66 5.12
CA TYR A 285 10.25 8.24 4.90
C TYR A 285 9.60 8.84 3.67
N PHE A 286 8.69 8.08 3.08
CA PHE A 286 7.88 8.48 1.95
C PHE A 286 6.43 8.51 2.37
N GLU A 287 5.71 9.54 1.96
CA GLU A 287 4.27 9.67 2.17
C GLU A 287 3.59 10.14 0.88
N GLY A 288 2.68 9.33 0.35
CA GLY A 288 2.05 9.64 -0.94
C GLY A 288 1.28 8.48 -1.54
N ASP A 289 1.17 8.52 -2.87
CA ASP A 289 0.44 7.54 -3.66
C ASP A 289 1.26 6.28 -3.95
N TRP A 290 0.57 5.15 -3.86
CA TRP A 290 1.08 3.81 -4.12
C TRP A 290 0.20 3.12 -5.15
N PHE A 291 0.82 2.34 -6.03
CA PHE A 291 0.14 1.46 -6.96
C PHE A 291 0.96 0.19 -7.15
N GLU A 292 0.32 -0.97 -6.93
CA GLU A 292 0.96 -2.28 -7.03
C GLU A 292 2.33 -2.40 -6.32
N ASN A 293 2.39 -1.93 -5.06
CA ASN A 293 3.61 -1.91 -4.25
C ASN A 293 4.74 -0.98 -4.71
N LYS A 294 4.45 -0.09 -5.66
CA LYS A 294 5.36 0.95 -6.11
C LYS A 294 4.84 2.32 -5.69
N ILE A 295 5.76 3.23 -5.40
CA ILE A 295 5.48 4.65 -5.30
C ILE A 295 5.09 5.14 -6.70
N ASN A 296 3.89 5.69 -6.84
CA ASN A 296 3.31 6.07 -8.13
C ASN A 296 2.20 7.10 -7.91
N GLY A 297 2.23 8.24 -8.61
CA GLY A 297 1.33 9.38 -8.35
C GLY A 297 2.08 10.51 -7.66
N TYR A 298 1.43 11.24 -6.74
CA TYR A 298 2.08 12.33 -6.00
C TYR A 298 2.58 11.85 -4.64
N GLY A 299 3.72 12.36 -4.20
CA GLY A 299 4.19 12.10 -2.84
C GLY A 299 5.41 12.90 -2.43
N GLU A 300 5.71 12.80 -1.14
CA GLU A 300 6.83 13.47 -0.51
C GLU A 300 7.82 12.45 0.04
N TYR A 301 9.09 12.60 -0.29
CA TYR A 301 10.18 11.81 0.27
C TYR A 301 11.09 12.72 1.10
N TYR A 302 11.25 12.38 2.37
CA TYR A 302 12.18 12.97 3.31
C TYR A 302 13.34 11.99 3.54
N TRP A 303 14.54 12.37 3.14
CA TRP A 303 15.75 11.59 3.38
C TRP A 303 16.32 11.89 4.77
N SER A 304 16.97 10.90 5.36
CA SER A 304 17.66 11.03 6.66
C SER A 304 18.79 12.06 6.66
N ASP A 305 19.35 12.38 5.49
CA ASP A 305 20.38 13.42 5.30
C ASP A 305 19.82 14.84 5.13
N GLY A 306 18.50 15.02 5.28
CA GLY A 306 17.84 16.33 5.21
C GLY A 306 17.41 16.76 3.81
N ARG A 307 17.63 15.94 2.78
CA ARG A 307 17.03 16.19 1.46
C ARG A 307 15.52 15.97 1.52
N ILE A 308 14.79 16.68 0.67
CA ILE A 308 13.33 16.56 0.55
C ILE A 308 12.95 16.62 -0.94
N TYR A 309 12.04 15.75 -1.37
CA TYR A 309 11.42 15.81 -2.68
C TYR A 309 9.91 15.81 -2.52
N LYS A 310 9.23 16.72 -3.21
CA LYS A 310 7.78 16.82 -3.25
C LYS A 310 7.36 16.90 -4.71
N GLY A 311 6.67 15.90 -5.21
CA GLY A 311 6.32 15.89 -6.62
C GLY A 311 5.73 14.58 -7.10
N SER A 312 5.69 14.46 -8.42
CA SER A 312 5.19 13.29 -9.10
C SER A 312 6.24 12.16 -9.12
N TRP A 313 5.72 10.94 -9.08
CA TRP A 313 6.47 9.69 -9.04
C TRP A 313 5.87 8.69 -10.03
N GLN A 314 6.72 7.89 -10.64
CA GLN A 314 6.33 6.78 -11.49
C GLN A 314 7.26 5.60 -11.26
N ASN A 315 6.68 4.44 -10.92
CA ASN A 315 7.44 3.20 -10.70
C ASN A 315 8.66 3.36 -9.78
N ASN A 316 8.48 4.02 -8.62
CA ASN A 316 9.53 4.33 -7.64
C ASN A 316 10.58 5.38 -8.05
N LYS A 317 10.40 6.06 -9.19
CA LYS A 317 11.30 7.13 -9.66
C LYS A 317 10.60 8.48 -9.63
N MET A 318 11.36 9.55 -9.38
CA MET A 318 10.88 10.92 -9.59
C MET A 318 10.57 11.09 -11.08
N HIS A 319 9.35 11.51 -11.40
CA HIS A 319 8.86 11.62 -12.77
C HIS A 319 7.75 12.67 -12.85
N GLY A 320 7.75 13.54 -13.85
CA GLY A 320 6.83 14.68 -13.93
C GLY A 320 7.33 15.87 -13.09
N GLU A 321 6.43 16.76 -12.69
CA GLU A 321 6.80 17.98 -11.94
C GLU A 321 7.18 17.66 -10.48
N GLY A 322 8.20 18.36 -9.98
CA GLY A 322 8.59 18.24 -8.58
C GLY A 322 9.53 19.33 -8.07
N VAL A 323 9.59 19.42 -6.74
CA VAL A 323 10.50 20.29 -6.00
C VAL A 323 11.47 19.44 -5.21
N TYR A 324 12.77 19.61 -5.47
CA TYR A 324 13.85 18.96 -4.74
C TYR A 324 14.61 20.00 -3.93
N GLN A 325 14.68 19.78 -2.62
CA GLN A 325 15.43 20.59 -1.69
C GLN A 325 16.62 19.78 -1.18
N TRP A 326 17.82 20.35 -1.30
CA TRP A 326 19.03 19.79 -0.72
C TRP A 326 19.20 20.27 0.72
N ALA A 327 19.91 19.49 1.52
CA ALA A 327 20.22 19.81 2.91
C ALA A 327 21.00 21.14 3.08
N ASP A 328 21.78 21.53 2.07
CA ASP A 328 22.51 22.80 2.03
C ASP A 328 21.67 24.02 1.61
N GLY A 329 20.35 23.83 1.40
CA GLY A 329 19.42 24.89 1.04
C GLY A 329 19.30 25.16 -0.47
N ARG A 330 20.01 24.41 -1.33
CA ARG A 330 19.72 24.45 -2.78
C ARG A 330 18.30 23.96 -3.01
N ILE A 331 17.64 24.49 -4.04
CA ILE A 331 16.28 24.09 -4.43
C ILE A 331 16.20 23.97 -5.95
N TYR A 332 15.55 22.93 -6.44
CA TYR A 332 15.19 22.76 -7.85
C TYR A 332 13.69 22.58 -7.95
N HIS A 333 13.07 23.30 -8.87
CA HIS A 333 11.67 23.16 -9.23
C HIS A 333 11.59 22.98 -10.75
N GLY A 334 11.07 21.83 -11.20
CA GLY A 334 10.86 21.55 -12.62
C GLY A 334 10.55 20.08 -12.85
N SER A 335 10.60 19.68 -14.11
CA SER A 335 10.24 18.32 -14.52
C SER A 335 11.36 17.30 -14.30
N TYR A 336 10.96 16.05 -14.10
CA TYR A 336 11.81 14.88 -13.96
C TYR A 336 11.40 13.78 -14.95
N VAL A 337 12.38 13.04 -15.45
CA VAL A 337 12.19 11.76 -16.15
C VAL A 337 13.18 10.78 -15.56
N ASP A 338 12.69 9.71 -14.95
CA ASP A 338 13.50 8.63 -14.36
C ASP A 338 14.62 9.15 -13.45
N ASP A 339 14.23 9.93 -12.44
CA ASP A 339 15.11 10.57 -11.44
C ASP A 339 16.00 11.71 -11.96
N LYS A 340 15.96 12.00 -13.27
CA LYS A 340 16.77 13.05 -13.89
C LYS A 340 15.93 14.29 -14.17
N LYS A 341 16.47 15.45 -13.80
CA LYS A 341 15.91 16.76 -14.19
C LYS A 341 15.85 16.85 -15.72
N GLN A 342 14.70 17.27 -16.23
CA GLN A 342 14.38 17.29 -17.66
C GLN A 342 13.53 18.53 -17.98
N GLY A 343 13.57 19.02 -19.22
CA GLY A 343 12.71 20.11 -19.65
C GLY A 343 13.09 21.43 -19.00
N VAL A 344 12.13 22.32 -18.75
CA VAL A 344 12.41 23.63 -18.15
C VAL A 344 12.38 23.52 -16.63
N GLY A 345 13.37 24.10 -15.96
CA GLY A 345 13.44 24.08 -14.51
C GLY A 345 14.17 25.27 -13.91
N LYS A 346 13.82 25.59 -12.66
CA LYS A 346 14.40 26.65 -11.84
C LYS A 346 15.26 26.04 -10.74
N TYR A 347 16.55 26.38 -10.73
CA TYR A 347 17.51 26.03 -9.70
C TYR A 347 17.87 27.27 -8.88
N LYS A 348 17.74 27.22 -7.57
CA LYS A 348 18.08 28.29 -6.63
C LYS A 348 19.23 27.85 -5.74
N TRP A 349 20.27 28.68 -5.65
CA TRP A 349 21.37 28.51 -4.71
C TRP A 349 21.04 29.23 -3.38
N PRO A 350 21.66 28.82 -2.25
CA PRO A 350 21.44 29.43 -0.94
C PRO A 350 21.84 30.91 -0.90
N ASP A 351 22.82 31.30 -1.71
CA ASP A 351 23.29 32.69 -1.84
C ASP A 351 22.35 33.60 -2.66
N GLY A 352 21.18 33.10 -3.05
CA GLY A 352 20.16 33.86 -3.79
C GLY A 352 20.30 33.79 -5.31
N ARG A 353 21.41 33.25 -5.85
CA ARG A 353 21.56 33.04 -7.30
C ARG A 353 20.49 32.07 -7.78
N GLN A 354 20.06 32.25 -9.04
CA GLN A 354 19.10 31.35 -9.68
C GLN A 354 19.47 31.06 -11.13
N TYR A 355 19.10 29.89 -11.60
CA TYR A 355 19.14 29.50 -13.00
C TYR A 355 17.75 29.05 -13.40
N VAL A 356 17.22 29.61 -14.48
CA VAL A 356 15.95 29.21 -15.07
C VAL A 356 16.22 28.88 -16.53
N GLY A 357 16.06 27.63 -16.93
CA GLY A 357 16.40 27.20 -18.28
C GLY A 357 16.14 25.73 -18.52
N GLU A 358 16.62 25.25 -19.65
CA GLU A 358 16.44 23.86 -20.06
C GLU A 358 17.38 22.90 -19.30
N TRP A 359 16.90 21.69 -19.10
CA TRP A 359 17.57 20.58 -18.45
C TRP A 359 17.43 19.34 -19.33
N HIS A 360 18.52 18.60 -19.45
CA HIS A 360 18.55 17.34 -20.16
C HIS A 360 19.44 16.37 -19.40
N ASP A 361 18.91 15.18 -19.10
CA ASP A 361 19.64 14.13 -18.38
C ASP A 361 20.27 14.62 -17.06
N GLY A 362 19.53 15.45 -16.31
CA GLY A 362 19.97 15.94 -15.00
C GLY A 362 20.91 17.16 -15.05
N LYS A 363 21.28 17.64 -16.25
CA LYS A 363 22.24 18.73 -16.45
C LYS A 363 21.59 19.93 -17.13
N GLN A 364 22.09 21.13 -16.85
CA GLN A 364 21.70 22.34 -17.57
C GLN A 364 22.01 22.19 -19.07
N HIS A 365 21.07 22.57 -19.91
CA HIS A 365 21.14 22.43 -21.36
C HIS A 365 20.45 23.63 -22.04
N GLY A 366 20.53 23.71 -23.36
CA GLY A 366 19.78 24.67 -24.17
C GLY A 366 19.93 26.13 -23.73
N LYS A 367 18.85 26.90 -23.86
CA LYS A 367 18.82 28.31 -23.43
C LYS A 367 18.44 28.41 -21.95
N GLY A 368 19.00 29.41 -21.28
CA GLY A 368 18.63 29.72 -19.91
C GLY A 368 18.99 31.14 -19.49
N LYS A 369 18.45 31.55 -18.36
CA LYS A 369 18.78 32.80 -17.70
C LYS A 369 19.36 32.56 -16.31
N TYR A 370 20.44 33.28 -16.02
CA TYR A 370 21.13 33.27 -14.74
C TYR A 370 20.84 34.57 -14.00
N ILE A 371 20.23 34.48 -12.83
CA ILE A 371 19.79 35.61 -12.02
C ILE A 371 20.74 35.72 -10.83
N LEU A 372 21.38 36.89 -10.68
CA LEU A 372 22.26 37.22 -9.57
C LEU A 372 21.44 37.58 -8.30
N PRO A 373 22.06 37.63 -7.12
CA PRO A 373 21.35 37.96 -5.89
C PRO A 373 20.75 39.38 -5.90
N ASP A 374 21.33 40.29 -6.70
CA ASP A 374 20.83 41.65 -6.91
C ASP A 374 19.71 41.73 -7.97
N GLY A 375 19.25 40.60 -8.50
CA GLY A 375 18.20 40.51 -9.53
C GLY A 375 18.69 40.69 -10.96
N LYS A 376 19.96 41.06 -11.20
CA LYS A 376 20.49 41.18 -12.56
C LYS A 376 20.49 39.83 -13.27
N THR A 377 20.04 39.84 -14.53
CA THR A 377 19.88 38.62 -15.33
C THR A 377 20.90 38.56 -16.45
N LYS A 378 21.44 37.37 -16.72
CA LYS A 378 22.31 37.07 -17.86
C LYS A 378 21.76 35.88 -18.64
N PHE A 379 21.65 36.00 -19.95
CA PHE A 379 21.15 34.94 -20.83
C PHE A 379 22.31 34.18 -21.45
N GLY A 380 22.18 32.86 -21.58
CA GLY A 380 23.24 32.04 -22.14
C GLY A 380 22.74 30.74 -22.76
N VAL A 381 23.71 30.00 -23.30
CA VAL A 381 23.50 28.65 -23.84
C VAL A 381 24.35 27.66 -23.05
N TRP A 382 23.76 26.55 -22.63
CA TRP A 382 24.40 25.46 -21.89
C TRP A 382 24.40 24.17 -22.69
N ASP A 383 25.44 23.37 -22.52
CA ASP A 383 25.47 21.99 -22.97
C ASP A 383 26.13 21.10 -21.92
N GLN A 384 25.51 19.96 -21.61
CA GLN A 384 25.98 19.00 -20.61
C GLN A 384 26.42 19.65 -19.28
N GLY A 385 25.66 20.64 -18.80
CA GLY A 385 25.95 21.34 -17.54
C GLY A 385 27.05 22.40 -17.62
N ARG A 386 27.63 22.62 -18.81
CA ARG A 386 28.65 23.65 -19.04
C ARG A 386 28.03 24.81 -19.82
N ARG A 387 28.22 26.03 -19.33
CA ARG A 387 27.86 27.24 -20.09
C ARG A 387 28.82 27.38 -21.27
N LEU A 388 28.29 27.38 -22.50
CA LEU A 388 29.04 27.58 -23.73
C LEU A 388 29.34 29.06 -23.97
N ARG A 389 28.30 29.91 -23.93
CA ARG A 389 28.41 31.36 -24.15
C ARG A 389 27.28 32.13 -23.48
N TRP A 390 27.53 33.41 -23.21
CA TRP A 390 26.46 34.38 -22.93
C TRP A 390 25.86 34.86 -24.24
N THR A 391 24.60 35.27 -24.20
CA THR A 391 23.86 35.87 -25.31
C THR A 391 23.32 37.22 -24.86
N GLU A 392 23.24 38.14 -25.81
CA GLU A 392 22.40 39.32 -25.68
C GLU A 392 20.95 38.85 -25.94
N GLU A 393 19.96 39.45 -25.26
CA GLU A 393 18.56 39.01 -25.26
C GLU A 393 17.97 38.78 -26.65
#